data_AF-A0A7K5DYM7-F1
#
_entry.id   AF-A0A7K5DYM7-F1
#
_cell.length_a   1.000
_cell.length_b   1.000
_cell.length_c   1.000
_cell.angle_alpha   90.00
_cell.angle_beta   90.00
_cell.angle_gamma   90.00
#
_symmetry.space_group_name_H-M   'P 1'
#
loop_
_entity.id
_entity.type
_entity.pdbx_description
1 polymer ?
#
loop_
_entity_poly.entity_id
_entity_poly.type
_entity_poly.pdbx_seq_one_letter_code
_entity_poly.pdbx_strand_id
1 'polypeptide(L)'
;HLATSLPLPSERDHLRPRIDMVVFMIDIKSKYSLKNVETSLTHVDARFFLGKVCFLVTGVGRVSACSIDTNAICKLGETYCSPVLFCELELEGVRVSTAQRLLQMLRICAGHVPGFSALSFVSLLKNSDDD
;
A
#
# COMPACT_ATOMS: atom_id res chain seq x y z
N HIS A 1 -14.00 11.60 -20.24
CA HIS A 1 -13.55 10.20 -20.02
C HIS A 1 -13.10 10.05 -18.58
N LEU A 2 -13.48 8.96 -17.90
CA LEU A 2 -13.00 8.63 -16.56
C LEU A 2 -11.63 7.96 -16.70
N ALA A 3 -10.62 8.41 -15.96
CA ALA A 3 -9.29 7.76 -15.97
C ALA A 3 -9.38 6.37 -15.33
N THR A 4 -8.76 5.37 -15.96
CA THR A 4 -8.76 3.98 -15.49
C THR A 4 -7.40 3.52 -14.97
N SER A 5 -6.38 4.39 -14.99
CA SER A 5 -5.01 4.02 -14.63
C SER A 5 -4.24 5.20 -14.05
N LEU A 6 -3.16 4.88 -13.34
CA LEU A 6 -2.18 5.84 -12.83
C LEU A 6 -0.89 5.79 -13.65
N PRO A 7 -0.23 6.94 -13.92
CA PRO A 7 -0.63 8.28 -13.48
C PRO A 7 -1.86 8.78 -14.23
N LEU A 8 -2.59 9.73 -13.63
CA LEU A 8 -3.73 10.35 -14.28
C LEU A 8 -3.28 11.03 -15.60
N PRO A 9 -4.15 11.04 -16.63
CA PRO A 9 -3.85 11.66 -17.92
C PRO A 9 -3.33 13.09 -17.78
N SER A 10 -2.36 13.48 -18.62
CA SER A 10 -1.76 14.83 -18.61
C SER A 10 -2.67 15.91 -19.19
N GLU A 11 -3.83 15.53 -19.72
CA GLU A 11 -4.87 16.45 -20.17
C GLU A 11 -5.33 17.33 -19.00
N ARG A 12 -5.04 18.63 -19.07
CA ARG A 12 -5.25 19.60 -17.97
C ARG A 12 -4.38 19.31 -16.74
N ASP A 13 -3.06 19.18 -16.96
CA ASP A 13 -2.08 18.93 -15.90
C ASP A 13 -2.19 19.92 -14.71
N HIS A 14 -2.60 21.18 -14.95
CA HIS A 14 -2.85 22.18 -13.90
C HIS A 14 -4.03 21.86 -12.97
N LEU A 15 -4.95 20.99 -13.38
CA LEU A 15 -6.06 20.48 -12.58
C LEU A 15 -5.82 19.04 -12.09
N ARG A 16 -4.73 18.40 -12.53
CA ARG A 16 -4.46 17.01 -12.22
C ARG A 16 -4.08 16.90 -10.74
N PRO A 17 -4.87 16.19 -9.90
CA PRO A 17 -4.50 16.03 -8.51
C PRO A 17 -3.21 15.22 -8.43
N ARG A 18 -2.27 15.73 -7.63
CA ARG A 18 -1.03 15.01 -7.32
C ARG A 18 -1.37 13.86 -6.37
N ILE A 19 -0.96 12.65 -6.75
CA ILE A 19 -1.11 11.46 -5.91
C ILE A 19 0.29 11.06 -5.44
N ASP A 20 0.55 11.26 -4.15
CA ASP A 20 1.85 10.96 -3.54
C ASP A 20 1.99 9.51 -3.09
N MET A 21 0.88 8.88 -2.72
CA MET A 21 0.86 7.51 -2.21
C MET A 21 -0.47 6.83 -2.55
N VAL A 22 -0.42 5.54 -2.83
CA VAL A 22 -1.59 4.67 -3.04
C VAL A 22 -1.57 3.57 -1.99
N VAL A 23 -2.66 3.41 -1.26
CA VAL A 23 -2.82 2.34 -0.26
C VAL A 23 -3.89 1.38 -0.74
N PHE A 24 -3.52 0.14 -1.01
CA PHE A 24 -4.46 -0.93 -1.33
C PHE A 24 -4.91 -1.62 -0.06
N MET A 25 -6.19 -1.45 0.29
CA MET A 25 -6.79 -2.14 1.42
C MET A 25 -7.23 -3.55 1.03
N ILE A 26 -6.78 -4.56 1.78
CA ILE A 26 -7.09 -5.96 1.56
C ILE A 26 -7.80 -6.50 2.80
N ASP A 27 -9.07 -6.86 2.68
CA ASP A 27 -9.75 -7.62 3.73
C ASP A 27 -9.34 -9.09 3.65
N ILE A 28 -8.59 -9.57 4.65
CA ILE A 28 -8.07 -10.94 4.71
C ILE A 28 -9.18 -12.01 4.78
N LYS A 29 -10.40 -11.59 5.13
CA LYS A 29 -11.58 -12.46 5.17
C LYS A 29 -12.24 -12.62 3.80
N SER A 30 -11.84 -11.83 2.79
CA SER A 30 -12.48 -11.77 1.48
C SER A 30 -11.49 -12.05 0.34
N LYS A 31 -11.54 -13.26 -0.23
CA LYS A 31 -10.78 -13.60 -1.46
C LYS A 31 -11.10 -12.65 -2.63
N TYR A 32 -12.31 -12.11 -2.67
CA TYR A 32 -12.70 -11.11 -3.66
C TYR A 32 -11.93 -9.80 -3.49
N SER A 33 -11.70 -9.36 -2.24
CA SER A 33 -10.88 -8.17 -1.95
C SER A 33 -9.46 -8.32 -2.52
N LEU A 34 -8.81 -9.47 -2.28
CA LEU A 34 -7.49 -9.76 -2.84
C LEU A 34 -7.51 -9.75 -4.37
N LYS A 35 -8.44 -10.48 -5.01
CA LYS A 35 -8.53 -10.54 -6.47
C LYS A 35 -8.76 -9.16 -7.11
N ASN A 36 -9.57 -8.32 -6.46
CA ASN A 36 -9.82 -6.96 -6.90
C ASN A 36 -8.55 -6.10 -6.82
N VAL A 37 -7.75 -6.25 -5.76
CA VAL A 37 -6.44 -5.59 -5.64
C VAL A 37 -5.48 -6.09 -6.72
N GLU A 38 -5.34 -7.40 -6.91
CA GLU A 38 -4.50 -7.98 -7.98
C GLU A 38 -4.85 -7.42 -9.36
N THR A 39 -6.15 -7.30 -9.66
CA THR A 39 -6.60 -6.71 -10.93
C THR A 39 -6.30 -5.21 -11.00
N SER A 40 -6.51 -4.48 -9.91
CA SER A 40 -6.27 -3.02 -9.84
C SER A 40 -4.80 -2.66 -10.02
N LEU A 41 -3.87 -3.52 -9.57
CA LEU A 41 -2.43 -3.29 -9.69
C LEU A 41 -1.96 -3.20 -11.15
N THR A 42 -2.67 -3.86 -12.09
CA THR A 42 -2.36 -3.79 -13.53
C THR A 42 -2.57 -2.40 -14.13
N HIS A 43 -3.31 -1.55 -13.43
CA HIS A 43 -3.60 -0.18 -13.82
C HIS A 43 -2.68 0.86 -13.15
N VAL A 44 -1.64 0.41 -12.44
CA VAL A 44 -0.68 1.30 -11.76
C VAL A 44 0.67 1.26 -12.47
N ASP A 45 1.14 2.42 -12.93
CA ASP A 45 2.47 2.57 -13.51
C ASP A 45 3.58 2.12 -12.54
N ALA A 46 4.56 1.40 -13.08
CA ALA A 46 5.64 0.78 -12.32
C ALA A 46 6.38 1.74 -11.37
N ARG A 47 6.46 3.04 -11.71
CA ARG A 47 7.13 4.05 -10.89
C ARG A 47 6.47 4.28 -9.54
N PHE A 48 5.19 3.95 -9.37
CA PHE A 48 4.53 4.02 -8.06
C PHE A 48 5.07 2.94 -7.10
N PHE A 49 5.49 1.78 -7.61
CA PHE A 49 6.06 0.71 -6.77
C PHE A 49 7.47 1.03 -6.26
N LEU A 50 8.06 2.16 -6.66
CA LEU A 50 9.28 2.71 -6.08
C LEU A 50 8.98 3.43 -4.74
N GLY A 51 8.28 2.73 -3.84
CA GLY A 51 7.97 3.16 -2.48
C GLY A 51 6.71 4.02 -2.29
N LYS A 52 5.88 4.22 -3.33
CA LYS A 52 4.61 4.98 -3.22
C LYS A 52 3.36 4.10 -3.14
N VAL A 53 3.51 2.78 -3.23
CA VAL A 53 2.43 1.82 -2.99
C VAL A 53 2.62 1.15 -1.63
N CYS A 54 1.53 0.94 -0.91
CA CYS A 54 1.51 0.17 0.33
C CYS A 54 0.26 -0.73 0.34
N PHE A 55 0.39 -1.95 0.86
CA PHE A 55 -0.73 -2.83 1.13
C PHE A 55 -1.13 -2.71 2.60
N LEU A 56 -2.42 -2.50 2.87
CA LEU A 56 -2.99 -2.47 4.21
C LEU A 56 -3.96 -3.64 4.37
N VAL A 57 -3.56 -4.64 5.14
CA VAL A 57 -4.34 -5.85 5.38
C VAL A 57 -5.22 -5.65 6.61
N THR A 58 -6.52 -5.85 6.46
CA THR A 58 -7.51 -5.68 7.51
C THR A 58 -8.14 -7.01 7.91
N GLY A 59 -8.72 -7.09 9.10
CA GLY A 59 -9.46 -8.27 9.56
C GLY A 59 -8.61 -9.37 10.21
N VAL A 60 -7.35 -9.08 10.52
CA VAL A 60 -6.35 -10.05 11.03
C VAL A 60 -6.55 -10.58 12.46
N GLY A 61 -7.31 -9.89 13.33
CA GLY A 61 -7.41 -10.31 14.75
C GLY A 61 -8.23 -11.57 15.01
N ARG A 62 -8.80 -12.20 13.97
CA ARG A 62 -9.47 -13.51 14.07
C ARG A 62 -8.88 -14.47 13.04
N VAL A 63 -7.77 -15.12 13.41
CA VAL A 63 -7.02 -16.07 12.56
C VAL A 63 -7.92 -17.19 12.02
N SER A 64 -8.95 -17.62 12.77
CA SER A 64 -9.90 -18.66 12.36
C SER A 64 -10.89 -18.23 11.25
N ALA A 65 -10.95 -16.94 10.91
CA ALA A 65 -11.84 -16.39 9.89
C ALA A 65 -11.10 -15.90 8.64
N CYS A 66 -9.78 -16.09 8.57
CA CYS A 66 -8.99 -15.69 7.42
C CYS A 66 -9.30 -16.60 6.21
N SER A 67 -9.82 -16.01 5.15
CA SER A 67 -10.05 -16.71 3.88
C SER A 67 -8.82 -16.69 2.97
N ILE A 68 -7.84 -15.86 3.31
CA ILE A 68 -6.59 -15.65 2.57
C ILE A 68 -5.42 -16.00 3.48
N ASP A 69 -4.45 -16.75 2.94
CA ASP A 69 -3.18 -17.02 3.60
C ASP A 69 -2.33 -15.74 3.66
N THR A 70 -1.85 -15.38 4.85
CA THR A 70 -0.93 -14.25 5.05
C THR A 70 0.31 -14.35 4.18
N ASN A 71 0.78 -15.57 3.87
CA ASN A 71 1.92 -15.79 2.98
C ASN A 71 1.64 -15.31 1.54
N ALA A 72 0.40 -15.46 1.06
CA ALA A 72 0.02 -14.94 -0.25
C ALA A 72 0.11 -13.40 -0.30
N ILE A 73 -0.23 -12.74 0.81
CA ILE A 73 -0.11 -11.29 0.91
C ILE A 73 1.35 -10.83 1.04
N CYS A 74 2.18 -11.55 1.81
CA CYS A 74 3.62 -11.26 1.88
C CYS A 74 4.27 -11.37 0.50
N LYS A 75 3.99 -12.46 -0.23
CA LYS A 75 4.44 -12.65 -1.62
C LYS A 75 3.98 -11.53 -2.56
N LEU A 76 2.76 -11.02 -2.36
CA LEU A 76 2.27 -9.87 -3.12
C LEU A 76 3.11 -8.61 -2.81
N GLY A 77 3.40 -8.36 -1.54
CA GLY A 77 4.31 -7.28 -1.11
C GLY A 77 5.69 -7.38 -1.74
N GLU A 78 6.29 -8.57 -1.71
CA GLU A 78 7.59 -8.87 -2.33
C GLU A 78 7.57 -8.65 -3.84
N THR A 79 6.55 -9.21 -4.53
CA THR A 79 6.39 -9.11 -5.99
C THR A 79 6.35 -7.66 -6.48
N TYR A 80 5.74 -6.78 -5.70
CA TYR A 80 5.58 -5.36 -6.01
C TYR A 80 6.55 -4.46 -5.23
N CYS A 81 7.55 -5.02 -4.53
CA CYS A 81 8.52 -4.29 -3.70
C CYS A 81 7.88 -3.23 -2.79
N SER A 82 6.70 -3.54 -2.24
CA SER A 82 5.83 -2.58 -1.57
C SER A 82 5.52 -3.01 -0.12
N PRO A 83 5.54 -2.08 0.85
CA PRO A 83 5.29 -2.41 2.25
C PRO A 83 3.91 -3.05 2.47
N VAL A 84 3.86 -4.03 3.37
CA VAL A 84 2.63 -4.66 3.86
C VAL A 84 2.43 -4.28 5.33
N LEU A 85 1.29 -3.68 5.65
CA LEU A 85 0.89 -3.35 7.02
C LEU A 85 -0.33 -4.17 7.40
N PHE A 86 -0.33 -4.74 8.61
CA PHE A 86 -1.50 -5.43 9.15
C PHE A 86 -2.19 -4.54 10.17
N CYS A 87 -3.51 -4.40 10.07
CA CYS A 87 -4.30 -3.55 10.94
C CYS A 87 -5.64 -4.19 11.29
N GLU A 88 -5.91 -4.34 12.58
CA GLU A 88 -7.25 -4.64 13.04
C GLU A 88 -8.04 -3.33 13.24
N LEU A 89 -8.82 -2.95 12.23
CA LEU A 89 -9.57 -1.70 12.23
C LEU A 89 -10.59 -1.59 13.38
N GLU A 90 -11.06 -2.70 13.92
CA GLU A 90 -12.01 -2.75 15.04
C GLU A 90 -11.38 -2.28 16.36
N LEU A 91 -10.06 -2.41 16.51
CA LEU A 91 -9.35 -1.98 17.71
C LEU A 91 -8.89 -0.52 17.54
N GLU A 92 -9.48 0.38 18.33
CA GLU A 92 -9.22 1.82 18.22
C GLU A 92 -7.73 2.19 18.34
N GLY A 93 -7.01 1.66 19.34
CA GLY A 93 -5.59 1.94 19.51
C GLY A 93 -4.75 1.51 18.31
N VAL A 94 -5.06 0.34 17.73
CA VAL A 94 -4.36 -0.17 16.54
C VAL A 94 -4.67 0.68 15.32
N ARG A 95 -5.94 1.07 15.14
CA ARG A 95 -6.39 1.95 14.05
C ARG A 95 -5.69 3.31 14.10
N VAL A 96 -5.60 3.93 15.29
CA VAL A 96 -4.91 5.21 15.48
C VAL A 96 -3.42 5.09 15.17
N SER A 97 -2.74 4.07 15.72
CA SER A 97 -1.32 3.85 15.45
C SER A 97 -1.04 3.59 13.97
N THR A 98 -1.91 2.84 13.29
CA THR A 98 -1.80 2.56 11.85
C THR A 98 -2.00 3.82 11.03
N ALA A 99 -3.00 4.64 11.36
CA ALA A 99 -3.24 5.91 10.68
C ALA A 99 -2.04 6.87 10.83
N GLN A 100 -1.43 6.92 12.01
CA GLN A 100 -0.20 7.71 12.25
C GLN A 100 0.97 7.20 11.41
N ARG A 101 1.14 5.87 11.30
CA ARG A 101 2.18 5.27 10.44
C ARG A 101 1.96 5.61 8.97
N LEU A 102 0.73 5.48 8.47
CA LEU A 102 0.37 5.85 7.10
C LEU A 102 0.57 7.33 6.83
N LEU A 103 0.23 8.20 7.77
CA LEU A 103 0.48 9.64 7.67
C LEU A 103 1.98 9.94 7.56
N GLN A 104 2.81 9.27 8.35
CA GLN A 104 4.26 9.44 8.27
C GLN A 104 4.80 8.95 6.92
N MET A 105 4.31 7.82 6.40
CA MET A 105 4.68 7.33 5.07
C MET A 105 4.28 8.32 3.98
N LEU A 106 3.06 8.85 4.03
CA LEU A 106 2.58 9.87 3.10
C LEU A 106 3.46 11.12 3.13
N ARG A 107 3.86 11.60 4.32
CA ARG A 107 4.77 12.76 4.43
C ARG A 107 6.10 12.50 3.75
N ILE A 108 6.66 11.29 3.86
CA ILE A 108 7.89 10.90 3.16
C ILE A 108 7.66 10.86 1.64
N CYS A 109 6.59 10.20 1.18
CA CYS A 109 6.26 10.11 -0.25
C CYS A 109 5.99 11.48 -0.90
N ALA A 110 5.42 12.42 -0.13
CA ALA A 110 5.17 13.79 -0.56
C ALA A 110 6.43 14.68 -0.57
N GLY A 111 7.54 14.22 0.03
CA GLY A 111 8.79 14.99 0.15
C GLY A 111 8.82 15.97 1.31
N HIS A 112 7.99 15.77 2.35
CA HIS A 112 7.91 16.65 3.53
C HIS A 112 8.83 16.24 4.68
N VAL A 113 9.67 15.22 4.50
CA VAL A 113 10.60 14.73 5.52
C VAL A 113 12.04 14.84 4.97
N PRO A 114 12.85 15.79 5.46
CA PRO A 114 14.22 15.97 5.00
C PRO A 114 15.07 14.71 5.22
N GLY A 115 15.91 14.37 4.24
CA GLY A 115 16.78 13.19 4.30
C GLY A 115 16.10 11.86 3.98
N PHE A 116 14.78 11.84 3.81
CA PHE A 116 14.02 10.64 3.45
C PHE A 116 13.27 10.84 2.13
N SER A 117 13.11 9.76 1.38
CA SER A 117 12.33 9.74 0.13
C SER A 117 11.55 8.43 0.06
N ALA A 118 10.58 8.31 -0.85
CA ALA A 118 9.83 7.05 -1.02
C ALA A 118 10.75 5.82 -1.23
N LEU A 119 11.91 5.99 -1.87
CA LEU A 119 12.87 4.92 -2.09
C LEU A 119 13.44 4.31 -0.80
N SER A 120 13.41 5.04 0.33
CA SER A 120 13.87 4.49 1.61
C SER A 120 13.02 3.31 2.09
N PHE A 121 11.77 3.19 1.63
CA PHE A 121 10.93 2.04 1.97
C PHE A 121 11.39 0.75 1.29
N VAL A 122 11.87 0.85 0.05
CA VAL A 122 12.36 -0.32 -0.70
C VAL A 122 13.65 -0.87 -0.06
N SER A 123 14.56 0.01 0.39
CA SER A 123 15.77 -0.41 1.09
C SER A 123 15.48 -1.08 2.44
N LEU A 124 14.46 -0.61 3.17
CA LEU A 124 14.09 -1.21 4.46
C LEU A 124 13.47 -2.60 4.30
N LEU A 125 12.76 -2.85 3.20
CA LEU A 125 12.21 -4.19 2.90
C LEU A 125 13.31 -5.18 2.50
N LYS A 126 14.34 -4.72 1.78
CA LYS A 126 15.43 -5.60 1.35
C LYS A 126 16.31 -6.07 2.51
N ASN A 127 16.48 -5.24 3.53
CA ASN A 127 17.33 -5.57 4.69
C ASN A 127 16.67 -6.59 5.64
N SER A 128 15.36 -6.86 5.53
CA SER A 128 14.71 -7.90 6.35
C SER A 128 14.84 -9.31 5.78
N ASP A 129 15.35 -9.45 4.54
CA ASP A 129 15.56 -10.74 3.89
C ASP A 129 16.98 -11.31 4.14
N ASP A 130 17.88 -10.51 4.74
CA ASP A 130 19.28 -10.87 5.04
C ASP A 130 19.49 -11.35 6.50
N ASP A 131 18.41 -11.53 7.29
CA ASP A 131 18.40 -12.10 8.67
C ASP A 131 17.64 -13.44 8.73
#